data_AF-A0A4R9XDH8-F1
#
_entry.id   AF-A0A4R9XDH8-F1
#
_cell.length_a   1.000
_cell.length_b   1.000
_cell.length_c   1.000
_cell.angle_alpha   90.00
_cell.angle_beta   90.00
_cell.angle_gamma   90.00
#
_symmetry.space_group_name_H-M   'P 1'
#
loop_
_entity.id
_entity.type
_entity.pdbx_description
1 polymer ?
#
loop_
_entity_poly.entity_id
_entity_poly.type
_entity_poly.pdbx_seq_one_letter_code
_entity_poly.pdbx_strand_id
1 'polypeptide(L)'
;MTVYANGLEIVCKKQSNKIIASFPDVCFTPPENPATPPGVPVPYPSFGFDKTTDKGTGTVKIRGENVSQKNKSYYEDTKGTEAGRAAKKGIISSNNTGKAYAIAWSGSVKFEKNPVSRFVDMATNNHSSPMGNVIPNGFISNGAFVNPAKPETKCPCCGAQPAHANQVDGNGDMLQPIKEDDFYNNIVKNRQAKIDSIAKDIERGDKYTLDPTSLQKVRDGCDKQLKDAQDAKATIDNARAQKPPCPNLHDPADMGCGVHFNMPHSLDSMVPPSVVGKSNRKSFYRENILGFKDSVRQVSIASHTKPDGSPIKAKGETVNHKTPLQAGGCPTSQSNLVPNSALAPECQKVDAAQTKLHDFGEKDW
;
A
#
# COMPACT_ATOMS: atom_id res chain seq x y z
N MET A 1 17.86 1.48 -17.45
CA MET A 1 16.94 1.22 -16.32
C MET A 1 16.61 -0.27 -16.27
N THR A 2 16.41 -0.83 -15.08
CA THR A 2 15.91 -2.20 -14.87
C THR A 2 14.39 -2.19 -14.91
N VAL A 3 13.77 -3.19 -15.53
CA VAL A 3 12.32 -3.25 -15.76
C VAL A 3 11.74 -4.48 -15.07
N TYR A 4 10.53 -4.34 -14.52
CA TYR A 4 9.87 -5.37 -13.71
C TYR A 4 8.54 -5.79 -14.33
N ALA A 5 8.20 -7.07 -14.17
CA ALA A 5 6.89 -7.64 -14.47
C ALA A 5 6.40 -8.40 -13.24
N ASN A 6 5.21 -8.08 -12.75
CA ASN A 6 4.63 -8.68 -11.54
C ASN A 6 5.56 -8.59 -10.31
N GLY A 7 6.28 -7.47 -10.17
CA GLY A 7 7.24 -7.27 -9.07
C GLY A 7 8.57 -8.02 -9.20
N LEU A 8 8.77 -8.79 -10.27
CA LEU A 8 9.99 -9.54 -10.54
C LEU A 8 10.74 -8.92 -11.71
N GLU A 9 12.07 -8.85 -11.60
CA GLU A 9 12.92 -8.30 -12.66
C GLU A 9 12.75 -9.12 -13.94
N ILE A 10 12.51 -8.46 -15.07
CA ILE A 10 12.43 -9.13 -16.37
C ILE A 10 13.82 -9.63 -16.77
N VAL A 11 13.92 -10.85 -17.31
CA VAL A 11 15.17 -11.42 -17.82
C VAL A 11 15.47 -10.86 -19.21
N CYS A 12 16.64 -10.23 -19.35
CA CYS A 12 17.12 -9.61 -20.60
C CYS A 12 18.62 -9.81 -20.73
N LYS A 13 19.14 -9.83 -21.96
CA LYS A 13 20.57 -10.03 -22.27
C LYS A 13 21.56 -9.11 -21.55
N LYS A 14 21.11 -7.94 -21.06
CA LYS A 14 21.96 -6.93 -20.38
C LYS A 14 21.53 -6.63 -18.93
N GLN A 15 20.94 -7.59 -18.23
CA GLN A 15 20.50 -7.43 -16.83
C GLN A 15 21.31 -8.24 -15.81
N SER A 16 22.31 -9.00 -16.26
CA SER A 16 23.14 -9.90 -15.45
C SER A 16 22.38 -11.04 -14.79
N ASN A 17 21.26 -11.50 -15.38
CA ASN A 17 20.54 -12.68 -14.91
C ASN A 17 21.36 -13.96 -15.15
N LYS A 18 21.33 -14.88 -14.21
CA LYS A 18 22.10 -16.13 -14.23
C LYS A 18 21.26 -17.30 -13.75
N ILE A 19 21.52 -18.49 -14.26
CA ILE A 19 21.15 -19.74 -13.59
C ILE A 19 22.42 -20.18 -12.86
N ILE A 20 22.38 -20.23 -11.54
CA ILE A 20 23.57 -20.45 -10.72
C ILE A 20 23.51 -21.86 -10.14
N ALA A 21 24.58 -22.63 -10.37
CA ALA A 21 24.79 -23.96 -9.79
C ALA A 21 23.55 -24.87 -9.90
N SER A 22 22.94 -24.93 -11.08
CA SER A 22 21.86 -25.88 -11.37
C SER A 22 22.42 -27.28 -11.21
N PHE A 23 21.98 -27.99 -10.17
CA PHE A 23 22.57 -29.24 -9.73
C PHE A 23 21.47 -30.21 -9.30
N PRO A 24 21.61 -31.53 -9.55
CA PRO A 24 22.72 -32.18 -10.24
C PRO A 24 22.55 -32.19 -11.78
N ASP A 25 23.59 -31.79 -12.52
CA ASP A 25 23.76 -32.09 -13.95
C ASP A 25 24.61 -33.35 -14.09
N VAL A 26 23.97 -34.52 -14.14
CA VAL A 26 24.70 -35.80 -14.17
C VAL A 26 25.26 -36.04 -15.56
N CYS A 27 26.59 -35.94 -15.68
CA CYS A 27 27.33 -36.24 -16.90
C CYS A 27 28.35 -37.37 -16.66
N PHE A 28 28.64 -38.12 -17.70
CA PHE A 28 29.62 -39.20 -17.70
C PHE A 28 31.02 -38.65 -17.91
N THR A 29 31.90 -38.87 -16.93
CA THR A 29 33.29 -38.40 -16.92
C THR A 29 34.23 -39.54 -17.31
N PRO A 30 35.22 -39.30 -18.19
CA PRO A 30 36.18 -40.34 -18.55
C PRO A 30 36.93 -40.85 -17.31
N PRO A 31 37.08 -42.17 -17.13
CA PRO A 31 37.89 -42.72 -16.05
C PRO A 31 39.38 -42.42 -16.28
N GLU A 32 40.16 -42.29 -15.21
CA GLU A 32 41.60 -42.00 -15.27
C GLU A 32 42.42 -43.18 -15.84
N ASN A 33 41.96 -44.43 -15.64
CA ASN A 33 42.62 -45.63 -16.14
C ASN A 33 41.71 -46.36 -17.16
N PRO A 34 42.26 -46.94 -18.25
CA PRO A 34 41.43 -47.60 -19.25
C PRO A 34 40.98 -48.98 -18.76
N ALA A 35 39.70 -49.09 -18.40
CA ALA A 35 38.85 -50.26 -18.65
C ALA A 35 37.37 -49.83 -18.54
N THR A 36 36.62 -50.10 -19.60
CA THR A 36 35.17 -49.92 -19.84
C THR A 36 34.30 -50.00 -18.57
N PRO A 37 33.62 -48.91 -18.17
CA PRO A 37 32.24 -48.57 -18.63
C PRO A 37 32.17 -47.22 -19.37
N PRO A 38 31.00 -46.75 -19.86
CA PRO A 38 30.85 -45.53 -20.71
C PRO A 38 31.17 -44.17 -20.03
N GLY A 39 31.91 -44.18 -18.93
CA GLY A 39 32.23 -43.06 -18.05
C GLY A 39 31.67 -43.29 -16.64
N VAL A 40 32.17 -42.53 -15.67
CA VAL A 40 31.61 -42.49 -14.31
C VAL A 40 30.54 -41.40 -14.27
N PRO A 41 29.29 -41.68 -13.82
CA PRO A 41 28.28 -40.65 -13.67
C PRO A 41 28.65 -39.72 -12.52
N VAL A 42 28.97 -38.47 -12.84
CA VAL A 42 29.36 -37.44 -11.87
C VAL A 42 28.35 -36.28 -11.94
N PRO A 43 27.77 -35.86 -10.80
CA PRO A 43 26.90 -34.69 -10.77
C PRO A 43 27.74 -33.41 -10.81
N TYR A 44 27.48 -32.56 -11.81
CA TYR A 44 28.15 -31.28 -11.99
C TYR A 44 27.22 -30.10 -11.68
N PRO A 45 27.75 -28.97 -11.18
CA PRO A 45 27.00 -27.71 -11.15
C PRO A 45 26.98 -27.08 -12.54
N SER A 46 25.79 -26.79 -13.07
CA SER A 46 25.61 -26.15 -14.38
C SER A 46 25.21 -24.69 -14.24
N PHE A 47 25.75 -23.82 -15.10
CA PHE A 47 25.55 -22.37 -15.06
C PHE A 47 25.05 -21.83 -16.40
N GLY A 48 24.07 -20.93 -16.36
CA GLY A 48 23.56 -20.22 -17.55
C GLY A 48 23.66 -18.71 -17.37
N PHE A 49 23.90 -17.95 -18.46
CA PHE A 49 24.10 -16.51 -18.40
C PHE A 49 23.27 -15.77 -19.44
N ASP A 50 22.55 -14.74 -19.03
CA ASP A 50 21.73 -13.91 -19.91
C ASP A 50 22.50 -13.21 -21.03
N LYS A 51 23.78 -12.90 -20.83
CA LYS A 51 24.64 -12.30 -21.86
C LYS A 51 24.71 -13.11 -23.16
N THR A 52 24.39 -14.42 -23.10
CA THR A 52 24.32 -15.31 -24.27
C THR A 52 22.88 -15.56 -24.72
N THR A 53 21.93 -14.70 -24.35
CA THR A 53 20.54 -14.80 -24.82
C THR A 53 20.47 -14.61 -26.33
N ASP A 54 19.82 -15.55 -27.00
CA ASP A 54 19.46 -15.53 -28.42
C ASP A 54 17.95 -15.77 -28.58
N LYS A 55 17.41 -15.39 -29.75
CA LYS A 55 15.98 -15.47 -30.09
C LYS A 55 15.06 -14.78 -29.05
N GLY A 56 15.57 -13.71 -28.44
CA GLY A 56 14.78 -12.74 -27.66
C GLY A 56 13.87 -11.87 -28.53
N THR A 57 13.20 -10.91 -27.91
CA THR A 57 12.40 -9.89 -28.61
C THR A 57 13.19 -9.17 -29.71
N GLY A 58 12.51 -8.77 -30.80
CA GLY A 58 13.12 -7.98 -31.88
C GLY A 58 12.93 -6.48 -31.73
N THR A 59 11.74 -6.07 -31.29
CA THR A 59 11.29 -4.67 -31.24
C THR A 59 11.38 -4.08 -29.84
N VAL A 60 10.93 -4.82 -28.83
CA VAL A 60 10.96 -4.39 -27.43
C VAL A 60 12.36 -4.62 -26.89
N LYS A 61 13.00 -3.58 -26.34
CA LYS A 61 14.37 -3.67 -25.84
C LYS A 61 14.46 -3.17 -24.40
N ILE A 62 15.14 -3.92 -23.53
CA ILE A 62 15.53 -3.44 -22.20
C ILE A 62 17.04 -3.20 -22.22
N ARG A 63 17.47 -1.98 -21.85
CA ARG A 63 18.89 -1.56 -21.96
C ARG A 63 19.46 -1.74 -23.37
N GLY A 64 18.62 -1.57 -24.40
CA GLY A 64 19.00 -1.67 -25.81
C GLY A 64 19.12 -3.08 -26.36
N GLU A 65 18.80 -4.12 -25.58
CA GLU A 65 18.92 -5.53 -25.99
C GLU A 65 17.62 -6.31 -25.90
N ASN A 66 17.64 -7.49 -26.50
CA ASN A 66 16.51 -8.41 -26.55
C ASN A 66 16.15 -9.01 -25.18
N VAL A 67 14.86 -9.21 -24.99
CA VAL A 67 14.22 -9.71 -23.77
C VAL A 67 13.87 -11.18 -23.95
N SER A 68 14.03 -11.98 -22.89
CA SER A 68 13.74 -13.42 -22.92
C SER A 68 12.24 -13.71 -22.92
N GLN A 69 11.79 -14.55 -23.86
CA GLN A 69 10.40 -14.91 -24.09
C GLN A 69 10.16 -16.42 -24.02
N LYS A 70 8.98 -16.78 -23.51
CA LYS A 70 8.46 -18.15 -23.48
C LYS A 70 8.64 -18.87 -24.81
N ASN A 71 9.21 -20.07 -24.76
CA ASN A 71 9.35 -21.02 -25.87
C ASN A 71 10.07 -20.48 -27.12
N LYS A 72 10.80 -19.36 -26.99
CA LYS A 72 11.53 -18.74 -28.10
C LYS A 72 12.98 -18.52 -27.75
N SER A 73 13.21 -17.87 -26.61
CA SER A 73 14.53 -17.42 -26.21
C SER A 73 15.25 -18.47 -25.40
N TYR A 74 16.58 -18.49 -25.50
CA TYR A 74 17.45 -19.37 -24.75
C TYR A 74 18.79 -18.70 -24.48
N TYR A 75 19.50 -19.18 -23.47
CA TYR A 75 20.92 -18.91 -23.33
C TYR A 75 21.66 -19.92 -24.21
N GLU A 76 22.57 -19.45 -25.07
CA GLU A 76 23.20 -20.29 -26.10
C GLU A 76 24.01 -21.45 -25.52
N ASP A 77 24.74 -21.22 -24.42
CA ASP A 77 25.67 -22.20 -23.87
C ASP A 77 25.78 -22.14 -22.34
N THR A 78 25.61 -23.30 -21.70
CA THR A 78 25.76 -23.52 -20.25
C THR A 78 27.16 -23.99 -19.90
N LYS A 79 27.67 -23.61 -18.73
CA LYS A 79 29.03 -23.89 -18.26
C LYS A 79 29.07 -24.74 -17.00
N GLY A 80 30.22 -25.32 -16.66
CA GLY A 80 30.51 -26.03 -15.41
C GLY A 80 30.48 -27.56 -15.51
N THR A 81 30.10 -28.08 -16.66
CA THR A 81 29.86 -29.51 -16.95
C THR A 81 30.83 -30.08 -17.99
N GLU A 82 31.81 -29.29 -18.43
CA GLU A 82 32.73 -29.60 -19.52
C GLU A 82 33.59 -30.87 -19.26
N ALA A 83 33.85 -31.20 -17.99
CA ALA A 83 34.59 -32.39 -17.59
C ALA A 83 33.84 -33.70 -17.89
N GLY A 84 32.50 -33.67 -17.94
CA GLY A 84 31.62 -34.80 -18.24
C GLY A 84 31.58 -35.16 -19.73
N ARG A 85 32.75 -35.35 -20.36
CA ARG A 85 32.93 -35.50 -21.81
C ARG A 85 33.11 -36.93 -22.31
N ALA A 86 32.75 -37.94 -21.51
CA ALA A 86 32.73 -39.32 -22.02
C ALA A 86 31.70 -39.47 -23.14
N ALA A 87 31.72 -40.60 -23.86
CA ALA A 87 30.92 -40.79 -25.08
C ALA A 87 29.42 -40.45 -24.90
N LYS A 88 28.83 -40.81 -23.76
CA LYS A 88 27.42 -40.52 -23.45
C LYS A 88 27.18 -39.07 -22.99
N LYS A 89 28.16 -38.39 -22.41
CA LYS A 89 28.03 -37.04 -21.82
C LYS A 89 26.88 -36.96 -20.80
N GLY A 90 25.85 -36.14 -21.00
CA GLY A 90 24.70 -36.05 -20.10
C GLY A 90 23.82 -37.30 -20.11
N ILE A 91 23.34 -37.73 -18.95
CA ILE A 91 22.49 -38.92 -18.80
C ILE A 91 21.20 -38.86 -19.65
N ILE A 92 20.59 -37.67 -19.75
CA ILE A 92 19.37 -37.40 -20.54
C ILE A 92 19.75 -36.75 -21.87
N SER A 93 20.42 -35.59 -21.84
CA SER A 93 20.62 -34.76 -23.04
C SER A 93 21.63 -35.35 -24.04
N SER A 94 22.45 -36.30 -23.60
CA SER A 94 23.64 -36.78 -24.31
C SER A 94 24.62 -35.67 -24.70
N ASN A 95 24.55 -34.55 -23.99
CA ASN A 95 25.42 -33.38 -24.10
C ASN A 95 25.97 -33.02 -22.72
N ASN A 96 27.14 -32.39 -22.70
CA ASN A 96 27.80 -31.93 -21.48
C ASN A 96 27.81 -30.40 -21.37
N THR A 97 27.26 -29.70 -22.36
CA THR A 97 27.04 -28.25 -22.43
C THR A 97 25.91 -28.05 -23.45
N GLY A 98 25.19 -26.93 -23.39
CA GLY A 98 24.11 -26.70 -24.33
C GLY A 98 23.23 -25.52 -23.92
N LYS A 99 22.03 -25.46 -24.47
CA LYS A 99 21.14 -24.32 -24.23
C LYS A 99 20.52 -24.37 -22.83
N ALA A 100 20.15 -23.20 -22.31
CA ALA A 100 19.25 -23.08 -21.17
C ALA A 100 17.93 -22.43 -21.58
N TYR A 101 16.81 -23.02 -21.14
CA TYR A 101 15.47 -22.54 -21.44
C TYR A 101 14.69 -22.23 -20.17
N ALA A 102 13.94 -21.13 -20.21
CA ALA A 102 12.91 -20.85 -19.23
C ALA A 102 11.74 -21.83 -19.39
N ILE A 103 11.29 -22.42 -18.29
CA ILE A 103 10.10 -23.28 -18.23
C ILE A 103 8.95 -22.63 -17.44
N ALA A 104 9.18 -21.45 -16.87
CA ALA A 104 8.17 -20.56 -16.32
C ALA A 104 8.35 -19.12 -16.86
N TRP A 105 7.29 -18.31 -16.74
CA TRP A 105 7.20 -16.97 -17.31
C TRP A 105 6.07 -16.18 -16.63
N SER A 106 5.97 -14.88 -16.92
CA SER A 106 4.87 -14.03 -16.47
C SER A 106 3.49 -14.53 -16.92
N GLY A 107 2.53 -14.58 -15.99
CA GLY A 107 1.13 -14.92 -16.29
C GLY A 107 0.35 -13.82 -17.01
N SER A 108 0.77 -12.55 -16.90
CA SER A 108 0.02 -11.40 -17.42
C SER A 108 0.81 -10.45 -18.31
N VAL A 109 2.13 -10.38 -18.19
CA VAL A 109 2.97 -9.47 -18.98
C VAL A 109 3.53 -10.20 -20.20
N LYS A 110 3.28 -9.64 -21.39
CA LYS A 110 3.72 -10.19 -22.67
C LYS A 110 4.40 -9.11 -23.50
N PHE A 111 5.57 -9.41 -24.07
CA PHE A 111 6.19 -8.60 -25.11
C PHE A 111 6.04 -9.32 -26.44
N GLU A 112 5.69 -8.60 -27.50
CA GLU A 112 5.43 -9.18 -28.83
C GLU A 112 4.48 -10.39 -28.77
N LYS A 113 3.41 -10.27 -27.97
CA LYS A 113 2.40 -11.31 -27.73
C LYS A 113 2.89 -12.58 -27.01
N ASN A 114 4.15 -12.64 -26.57
CA ASN A 114 4.72 -13.78 -25.86
C ASN A 114 5.03 -13.42 -24.40
N PRO A 115 4.70 -14.29 -23.42
CA PRO A 115 5.08 -14.09 -22.04
C PRO A 115 6.58 -13.89 -21.84
N VAL A 116 6.96 -12.97 -20.95
CA VAL A 116 8.36 -12.68 -20.62
C VAL A 116 8.83 -13.53 -19.44
N SER A 117 10.10 -13.95 -19.47
CA SER A 117 10.74 -14.61 -18.32
C SER A 117 11.20 -13.57 -17.29
N ARG A 118 11.17 -13.94 -16.02
CA ARG A 118 11.47 -13.06 -14.89
C ARG A 118 12.45 -13.73 -13.92
N PHE A 119 13.02 -12.93 -13.02
CA PHE A 119 13.69 -13.40 -11.82
C PHE A 119 12.80 -14.42 -11.09
N VAL A 120 13.42 -15.47 -10.56
CA VAL A 120 12.82 -16.69 -9.96
C VAL A 120 11.91 -17.52 -10.86
N ASP A 121 11.65 -17.15 -12.12
CA ASP A 121 11.05 -18.09 -13.06
C ASP A 121 12.01 -19.27 -13.29
N MET A 122 11.47 -20.48 -13.28
CA MET A 122 12.23 -21.72 -13.43
C MET A 122 12.81 -21.86 -14.84
N ALA A 123 13.96 -22.50 -14.92
CA ALA A 123 14.69 -22.81 -16.14
C ALA A 123 15.41 -24.15 -16.02
N THR A 124 15.78 -24.74 -17.14
CA THR A 124 16.57 -25.99 -17.19
C THR A 124 17.78 -25.81 -18.10
N ASN A 125 18.89 -26.46 -17.73
CA ASN A 125 20.20 -26.33 -18.39
C ASN A 125 20.57 -27.56 -19.23
N ASN A 126 21.63 -27.41 -20.03
CA ASN A 126 22.26 -28.48 -20.81
C ASN A 126 21.25 -29.19 -21.73
N HIS A 127 20.56 -28.39 -22.55
CA HIS A 127 19.59 -28.90 -23.53
C HIS A 127 20.25 -29.33 -24.83
N SER A 128 19.80 -30.48 -25.36
CA SER A 128 19.90 -30.82 -26.79
C SER A 128 18.65 -30.41 -27.59
N SER A 129 17.71 -29.74 -26.91
CA SER A 129 16.37 -29.33 -27.34
C SER A 129 15.44 -30.49 -27.73
N PRO A 130 14.25 -30.67 -27.09
CA PRO A 130 13.71 -29.91 -25.95
C PRO A 130 14.09 -30.47 -24.56
N MET A 131 14.88 -31.55 -24.50
CA MET A 131 15.23 -32.20 -23.24
C MET A 131 16.50 -31.60 -22.62
N GLY A 132 16.38 -31.12 -21.37
CA GLY A 132 17.49 -30.69 -20.54
C GLY A 132 18.06 -31.82 -19.70
N ASN A 133 19.33 -31.72 -19.31
CA ASN A 133 20.00 -32.73 -18.47
C ASN A 133 19.82 -32.49 -16.96
N VAL A 134 19.40 -31.28 -16.58
CA VAL A 134 19.32 -30.82 -15.19
C VAL A 134 17.88 -30.61 -14.77
N ILE A 135 17.59 -30.86 -13.50
CA ILE A 135 16.32 -30.48 -12.88
C ILE A 135 16.10 -28.96 -12.98
N PRO A 136 14.83 -28.51 -12.98
CA PRO A 136 14.50 -27.10 -13.00
C PRO A 136 15.12 -26.29 -11.84
N ASN A 137 15.71 -25.13 -12.16
CA ASN A 137 16.26 -24.17 -11.20
C ASN A 137 15.86 -22.73 -11.56
N GLY A 138 15.85 -21.80 -10.61
CA GLY A 138 15.39 -20.42 -10.84
C GLY A 138 16.43 -19.52 -11.52
N PHE A 139 15.98 -18.56 -12.34
CA PHE A 139 16.82 -17.43 -12.72
C PHE A 139 17.10 -16.53 -11.51
N ILE A 140 18.37 -16.23 -11.29
CA ILE A 140 18.85 -15.30 -10.28
C ILE A 140 19.26 -13.99 -10.95
N SER A 141 18.89 -12.84 -10.38
CA SER A 141 19.25 -11.52 -10.88
C SER A 141 19.93 -10.70 -9.79
N ASN A 142 20.63 -9.64 -10.20
CA ASN A 142 21.24 -8.69 -9.26
C ASN A 142 20.22 -7.65 -8.74
N GLY A 143 19.01 -7.58 -9.33
CA GLY A 143 17.95 -6.68 -8.90
C GLY A 143 17.10 -7.27 -7.77
N ALA A 144 16.75 -6.44 -6.81
CA ALA A 144 15.84 -6.80 -5.72
C ALA A 144 14.44 -7.14 -6.24
N PHE A 145 13.68 -7.94 -5.48
CA PHE A 145 12.22 -7.92 -5.56
C PHE A 145 11.77 -6.46 -5.44
N VAL A 146 11.08 -5.95 -6.44
CA VAL A 146 10.47 -4.63 -6.34
C VAL A 146 9.00 -4.87 -6.08
N ASN A 147 8.51 -4.41 -4.92
CA ASN A 147 7.08 -4.30 -4.73
C ASN A 147 6.54 -3.52 -5.93
N PRO A 148 5.64 -4.09 -6.75
CA PRO A 148 5.10 -3.38 -7.89
C PRO A 148 4.63 -2.02 -7.41
N ALA A 149 5.04 -0.94 -8.09
CA ALA A 149 4.57 0.40 -7.76
C ALA A 149 3.05 0.33 -7.68
N LYS A 150 2.51 0.53 -6.48
CA LYS A 150 1.08 0.42 -6.25
C LYS A 150 0.39 1.44 -7.14
N PRO A 151 -0.72 1.09 -7.82
CA PRO A 151 -1.51 2.09 -8.50
C PRO A 151 -1.90 3.16 -7.47
N GLU A 152 -1.50 4.40 -7.72
CA GLU A 152 -1.82 5.51 -6.82
C GLU A 152 -3.34 5.57 -6.66
N THR A 153 -3.79 5.62 -5.42
CA THR A 153 -5.21 5.61 -5.07
C THR A 153 -5.74 7.04 -5.11
N LYS A 154 -6.98 7.23 -5.58
CA LYS A 154 -7.59 8.57 -5.71
C LYS A 154 -8.47 8.90 -4.51
N CYS A 155 -8.51 10.17 -4.14
CA CYS A 155 -9.50 10.67 -3.19
C CYS A 155 -10.93 10.48 -3.75
N PRO A 156 -11.87 9.87 -3.01
CA PRO A 156 -13.25 9.68 -3.48
C PRO A 156 -14.05 10.99 -3.61
N CYS A 157 -13.66 12.04 -2.88
CA CYS A 157 -14.32 13.34 -2.90
C CYS A 157 -13.91 14.20 -4.10
N CYS A 158 -12.60 14.39 -4.29
CA CYS A 158 -12.07 15.37 -5.24
C CYS A 158 -11.33 14.75 -6.43
N GLY A 159 -11.12 13.43 -6.42
CA GLY A 159 -10.38 12.72 -7.46
C GLY A 159 -8.86 12.95 -7.45
N ALA A 160 -8.32 13.67 -6.44
CA ALA A 160 -6.89 13.93 -6.34
C ALA A 160 -6.07 12.63 -6.27
N GLN A 161 -4.92 12.62 -6.96
CA GLN A 161 -3.94 11.55 -6.95
C GLN A 161 -2.56 12.11 -6.56
N PRO A 162 -1.88 11.51 -5.56
CA PRO A 162 -2.38 10.46 -4.68
C PRO A 162 -3.51 10.97 -3.75
N ALA A 163 -4.23 10.05 -3.10
CA ALA A 163 -5.19 10.35 -2.05
C ALA A 163 -4.54 11.12 -0.88
N HIS A 164 -5.35 11.79 -0.07
CA HIS A 164 -4.82 12.65 0.99
C HIS A 164 -4.20 11.84 2.13
N ALA A 165 -3.29 12.47 2.89
CA ALA A 165 -2.56 11.80 3.98
C ALA A 165 -3.48 11.20 5.07
N ASN A 166 -4.69 11.73 5.27
CA ASN A 166 -5.70 11.17 6.17
C ASN A 166 -6.57 10.06 5.55
N GLN A 167 -6.29 9.65 4.32
CA GLN A 167 -7.05 8.62 3.57
C GLN A 167 -6.20 7.38 3.30
N VAL A 168 -4.92 7.42 3.66
CA VAL A 168 -3.97 6.34 3.42
C VAL A 168 -3.28 5.88 4.70
N ASP A 169 -2.83 4.62 4.72
CA ASP A 169 -2.01 4.06 5.79
C ASP A 169 -0.53 4.47 5.66
N GLY A 170 0.32 4.00 6.58
CA GLY A 170 1.76 4.27 6.55
C GLY A 170 2.49 3.72 5.31
N ASN A 171 1.86 2.83 4.54
CA ASN A 171 2.37 2.28 3.29
C ASN A 171 1.82 3.01 2.05
N GLY A 172 0.96 4.02 2.24
CA GLY A 172 0.28 4.73 1.16
C GLY A 172 -0.94 4.01 0.58
N ASP A 173 -1.41 2.92 1.20
CA ASP A 173 -2.64 2.23 0.79
C ASP A 173 -3.87 2.97 1.30
N MET A 174 -4.97 2.96 0.53
CA MET A 174 -6.24 3.48 1.05
C MET A 174 -6.64 2.77 2.33
N LEU A 175 -7.01 3.56 3.33
CA LEU A 175 -7.71 3.06 4.50
C LEU A 175 -9.02 2.41 4.07
N GLN A 176 -9.48 1.45 4.87
CA GLN A 176 -10.73 0.76 4.58
C GLN A 176 -11.92 1.70 4.78
N PRO A 177 -12.78 1.89 3.77
CA PRO A 177 -14.03 2.62 3.95
C PRO A 177 -14.92 1.91 4.97
N ILE A 178 -15.60 2.69 5.80
CA ILE A 178 -16.61 2.21 6.75
C ILE A 178 -17.84 3.09 6.65
N LYS A 179 -18.97 2.57 7.11
CA LYS A 179 -20.22 3.36 7.15
C LYS A 179 -20.06 4.49 8.16
N GLU A 180 -20.65 5.64 7.85
CA GLU A 180 -20.72 6.78 8.79
C GLU A 180 -21.24 6.37 10.18
N ASP A 181 -22.32 5.59 10.21
CA ASP A 181 -22.91 5.14 11.48
C ASP A 181 -21.93 4.28 12.29
N ASP A 182 -21.23 3.36 11.61
CA ASP A 182 -20.21 2.51 12.23
C ASP A 182 -19.02 3.34 12.74
N PHE A 183 -18.59 4.37 12.00
CA PHE A 183 -17.53 5.29 12.44
C PHE A 183 -17.90 5.95 13.77
N TYR A 184 -19.08 6.56 13.87
CA TYR A 184 -19.50 7.22 15.10
C TYR A 184 -19.82 6.25 16.24
N ASN A 185 -20.42 5.10 15.94
CA ASN A 185 -20.68 4.05 16.94
C ASN A 185 -19.36 3.51 17.54
N ASN A 186 -18.33 3.33 16.72
CA ASN A 186 -17.02 2.89 17.19
C ASN A 186 -16.40 3.89 18.19
N ILE A 187 -16.60 5.19 18.01
CA ILE A 187 -16.11 6.21 18.93
C ILE A 187 -16.79 6.08 20.30
N VAL A 188 -18.12 5.95 20.34
CA VAL A 188 -18.87 5.74 21.59
C VAL A 188 -18.42 4.44 22.26
N LYS A 189 -18.30 3.36 21.48
CA LYS A 189 -17.85 2.04 21.96
C LYS A 189 -16.43 2.10 22.54
N ASN A 190 -15.51 2.80 21.90
CA ASN A 190 -14.13 2.94 22.38
C ASN A 190 -14.06 3.75 23.69
N ARG A 191 -14.89 4.79 23.84
CA ARG A 191 -14.99 5.55 25.09
C ARG A 191 -15.56 4.69 26.23
N GLN A 192 -16.58 3.87 25.95
CA GLN A 192 -17.10 2.90 26.93
C GLN A 192 -16.03 1.86 27.31
N ALA A 193 -15.36 1.25 26.32
CA ALA A 193 -14.32 0.25 26.56
C ALA A 193 -13.16 0.80 27.40
N LYS A 194 -12.85 2.09 27.26
CA LYS A 194 -11.86 2.78 28.10
C LYS A 194 -12.31 2.86 29.57
N ILE A 195 -13.58 3.15 29.84
CA ILE A 195 -14.13 3.15 31.20
C ILE A 195 -14.06 1.73 31.78
N ASP A 196 -14.46 0.73 31.00
CA ASP A 196 -14.47 -0.67 31.40
C ASP A 196 -13.04 -1.21 31.66
N SER A 197 -12.02 -0.63 31.02
CA SER A 197 -10.62 -1.02 31.24
C SER A 197 -10.04 -0.48 32.54
N ILE A 198 -10.55 0.63 33.09
CA ILE A 198 -9.98 1.29 34.28
C ILE A 198 -9.85 0.31 35.44
N ALA A 199 -10.89 -0.47 35.73
CA ALA A 199 -10.85 -1.46 36.82
C ALA A 199 -9.75 -2.51 36.62
N LYS A 200 -9.62 -3.04 35.40
CA LYS A 200 -8.62 -4.05 35.04
C LYS A 200 -7.20 -3.48 35.05
N ASP A 201 -7.04 -2.22 34.65
CA ASP A 201 -5.73 -1.56 34.61
C ASP A 201 -5.22 -1.25 36.03
N ILE A 202 -6.13 -0.99 36.99
CA ILE A 202 -5.80 -0.88 38.42
C ILE A 202 -5.35 -2.23 38.97
N GLU A 203 -6.10 -3.31 38.68
CA GLU A 203 -5.76 -4.67 39.14
C GLU A 203 -4.37 -5.11 38.66
N ARG A 204 -3.96 -4.70 37.46
CA ARG A 204 -2.64 -5.01 36.89
C ARG A 204 -1.53 -4.06 37.33
N GLY A 205 -1.86 -2.89 37.87
CA GLY A 205 -0.89 -1.85 38.23
C GLY A 205 -0.30 -1.09 37.03
N ASP A 206 -0.97 -1.09 35.88
CA ASP A 206 -0.37 -0.73 34.59
C ASP A 206 -0.34 0.78 34.26
N LYS A 207 -1.16 1.60 34.93
CA LYS A 207 -1.42 2.97 34.41
C LYS A 207 -1.88 4.03 35.40
N TYR A 208 -2.70 3.65 36.36
CA TYR A 208 -3.33 4.60 37.28
C TYR A 208 -2.57 4.63 38.60
N THR A 209 -2.32 5.84 39.11
CA THR A 209 -1.82 6.01 40.47
C THR A 209 -2.82 5.39 41.43
N LEU A 210 -2.34 4.67 42.45
CA LEU A 210 -3.18 4.02 43.47
C LEU A 210 -3.91 5.04 44.39
N ASP A 211 -3.80 6.34 44.12
CA ASP A 211 -4.47 7.36 44.93
C ASP A 211 -5.97 7.46 44.55
N PRO A 212 -6.90 7.28 45.53
CA PRO A 212 -8.33 7.24 45.23
C PRO A 212 -8.91 8.53 44.63
N THR A 213 -8.31 9.68 44.94
CA THR A 213 -8.82 10.99 44.50
C THR A 213 -8.53 11.24 43.02
N SER A 214 -7.33 10.94 42.54
CA SER A 214 -7.00 11.06 41.12
C SER A 214 -7.76 10.03 40.30
N LEU A 215 -7.97 8.83 40.83
CA LEU A 215 -8.77 7.83 40.17
C LEU A 215 -10.23 8.27 39.96
N GLN A 216 -10.86 8.89 40.97
CA GLN A 216 -12.21 9.42 40.82
C GLN A 216 -12.28 10.50 39.73
N LYS A 217 -11.31 11.43 39.71
CA LYS A 217 -11.24 12.46 38.67
C LYS A 217 -11.09 11.87 37.27
N VAL A 218 -10.33 10.79 37.12
CA VAL A 218 -10.19 10.07 35.84
C VAL A 218 -11.52 9.44 35.42
N ARG A 219 -12.23 8.78 36.34
CA ARG A 219 -13.55 8.19 36.07
C ARG A 219 -14.55 9.25 35.67
N ASP A 220 -14.71 10.32 36.46
CA ASP A 220 -15.61 11.44 36.16
C ASP A 220 -15.30 12.05 34.79
N GLY A 221 -14.01 12.19 34.45
CA GLY A 221 -13.58 12.67 33.14
C GLY A 221 -13.94 11.73 32.00
N CYS A 222 -13.77 10.42 32.17
CA CYS A 222 -14.13 9.43 31.15
C CYS A 222 -15.65 9.31 31.00
N ASP A 223 -16.41 9.31 32.09
CA ASP A 223 -17.87 9.26 32.10
C ASP A 223 -18.46 10.49 31.40
N LYS A 224 -17.90 11.68 31.66
CA LYS A 224 -18.27 12.89 30.93
C LYS A 224 -17.99 12.78 29.43
N GLN A 225 -16.81 12.27 29.05
CA GLN A 225 -16.46 12.08 27.63
C GLN A 225 -17.38 11.08 26.93
N LEU A 226 -17.79 10.02 27.61
CA LEU A 226 -18.75 9.05 27.09
C LEU A 226 -20.12 9.70 26.93
N LYS A 227 -20.60 10.42 27.94
CA LYS A 227 -21.91 11.09 27.91
C LYS A 227 -21.98 12.12 26.78
N ASP A 228 -20.95 12.94 26.63
CA ASP A 228 -20.82 13.90 25.53
C ASP A 228 -20.82 13.20 24.15
N ALA A 229 -20.24 12.00 24.04
CA ALA A 229 -20.25 11.20 22.82
C ALA A 229 -21.66 10.68 22.50
N GLN A 230 -22.34 10.12 23.50
CA GLN A 230 -23.69 9.57 23.35
C GLN A 230 -24.67 10.66 22.94
N ASP A 231 -24.61 11.83 23.58
CA ASP A 231 -25.49 12.95 23.27
C ASP A 231 -25.20 13.53 21.86
N ALA A 232 -23.93 13.58 21.46
CA ALA A 232 -23.54 13.95 20.09
C ALA A 232 -24.05 12.94 19.06
N LYS A 233 -23.86 11.63 19.30
CA LYS A 233 -24.36 10.57 18.40
C LYS A 233 -25.88 10.64 18.26
N ALA A 234 -26.61 10.79 19.36
CA ALA A 234 -28.05 10.96 19.33
C ALA A 234 -28.49 12.20 18.51
N THR A 235 -27.73 13.29 18.56
CA THR A 235 -27.99 14.48 17.74
C THR A 235 -27.85 14.17 16.24
N ILE A 236 -26.81 13.43 15.84
CA ILE A 236 -26.60 13.01 14.45
C ILE A 236 -27.69 12.06 14.00
N ASP A 237 -28.06 11.07 14.82
CA ASP A 237 -29.10 10.09 14.50
C ASP A 237 -30.46 10.73 14.30
N ASN A 238 -30.83 11.65 15.19
CA ASN A 238 -32.06 12.42 15.05
C ASN A 238 -32.07 13.25 13.76
N ALA A 239 -30.95 13.87 13.40
CA ALA A 239 -30.84 14.62 12.16
C ALA A 239 -30.90 13.71 10.94
N ARG A 240 -30.23 12.56 10.94
CA ARG A 240 -30.32 11.54 9.89
C ARG A 240 -31.75 11.03 9.68
N ALA A 241 -32.51 10.86 10.76
CA ALA A 241 -33.93 10.49 10.71
C ALA A 241 -34.82 11.60 10.14
N GLN A 242 -34.56 12.86 10.51
CA GLN A 242 -35.34 14.03 10.06
C GLN A 242 -34.98 14.50 8.65
N LYS A 243 -33.78 14.15 8.16
CA LYS A 243 -33.23 14.55 6.86
C LYS A 243 -33.32 16.07 6.60
N PRO A 244 -32.84 16.93 7.52
CA PRO A 244 -32.75 18.35 7.22
C PRO A 244 -31.79 18.57 6.04
N PRO A 245 -31.92 19.68 5.29
CA PRO A 245 -31.07 19.98 4.14
C PRO A 245 -29.67 20.44 4.56
N CYS A 246 -28.98 19.64 5.38
CA CYS A 246 -27.68 19.95 5.94
C CYS A 246 -26.55 19.45 5.04
N PRO A 247 -25.66 20.33 4.54
CA PRO A 247 -24.54 19.92 3.69
C PRO A 247 -23.58 18.92 4.34
N ASN A 248 -23.49 18.93 5.68
CA ASN A 248 -22.69 18.02 6.50
C ASN A 248 -23.41 16.71 6.86
N LEU A 249 -24.60 16.46 6.30
CA LEU A 249 -25.26 15.15 6.27
C LEU A 249 -25.36 14.69 4.82
N HIS A 250 -24.28 14.08 4.32
CA HIS A 250 -24.23 13.61 2.94
C HIS A 250 -25.38 12.65 2.61
N ASP A 251 -26.03 12.82 1.46
CA ASP A 251 -27.05 11.91 0.96
C ASP A 251 -26.73 11.55 -0.52
N PRO A 252 -26.30 10.31 -0.80
CA PRO A 252 -26.07 9.20 0.13
C PRO A 252 -24.84 9.42 1.04
N ALA A 253 -24.90 8.87 2.26
CA ALA A 253 -23.89 9.12 3.31
C ALA A 253 -22.48 8.66 2.92
N ASP A 254 -22.34 7.48 2.34
CA ASP A 254 -21.02 6.83 2.16
C ASP A 254 -20.46 6.97 0.73
N MET A 255 -20.78 8.06 0.01
CA MET A 255 -20.30 8.28 -1.36
C MET A 255 -19.64 9.65 -1.55
N GLY A 256 -18.69 9.71 -2.48
CA GLY A 256 -18.02 10.95 -2.85
C GLY A 256 -17.30 11.58 -1.65
N CYS A 257 -17.71 12.78 -1.27
CA CYS A 257 -17.16 13.46 -0.09
C CYS A 257 -17.64 12.87 1.24
N GLY A 258 -18.74 12.11 1.25
CA GLY A 258 -19.31 11.47 2.43
C GLY A 258 -18.59 10.21 2.92
N VAL A 259 -17.61 9.70 2.17
CA VAL A 259 -16.89 8.46 2.54
C VAL A 259 -16.15 8.64 3.87
N HIS A 260 -16.43 7.75 4.83
CA HIS A 260 -15.69 7.64 6.08
C HIS A 260 -14.69 6.49 6.00
N PHE A 261 -13.57 6.62 6.71
CA PHE A 261 -12.49 5.65 6.76
C PHE A 261 -12.25 5.14 8.18
N ASN A 262 -11.88 3.86 8.28
CA ASN A 262 -11.41 3.29 9.54
C ASN A 262 -10.00 3.80 9.83
N MET A 263 -9.87 4.79 10.72
CA MET A 263 -8.58 5.37 11.09
C MET A 263 -7.86 4.51 12.14
N PRO A 264 -6.73 3.85 11.80
CA PRO A 264 -5.98 3.04 12.77
C PRO A 264 -5.16 3.89 13.75
N HIS A 265 -5.01 5.19 13.47
CA HIS A 265 -4.14 6.08 14.22
C HIS A 265 -4.81 7.45 14.44
N SER A 266 -4.45 8.11 15.53
CA SER A 266 -4.84 9.50 15.75
C SER A 266 -4.06 10.41 14.80
N LEU A 267 -4.66 11.54 14.41
CA LEU A 267 -4.00 12.54 13.55
C LEU A 267 -2.68 13.05 14.17
N ASP A 268 -2.56 13.01 15.50
CA ASP A 268 -1.34 13.40 16.22
C ASP A 268 -0.13 12.52 15.89
N SER A 269 -0.35 11.23 15.58
CA SER A 269 0.76 10.30 15.30
C SER A 269 1.51 10.66 14.01
N MET A 270 0.87 11.42 13.12
CA MET A 270 1.44 11.86 11.84
C MET A 270 2.32 13.11 12.00
N VAL A 271 2.29 13.79 13.14
CA VAL A 271 3.07 15.01 13.39
C VAL A 271 4.44 14.66 13.98
N PRO A 272 5.56 15.15 13.40
CA PRO A 272 6.90 14.89 13.92
C PRO A 272 7.05 15.20 15.41
N PRO A 273 7.80 14.39 16.18
CA PRO A 273 8.03 14.65 17.60
C PRO A 273 8.71 15.99 17.90
N SER A 274 9.43 16.57 16.94
CA SER A 274 10.04 17.89 17.07
C SER A 274 9.03 19.03 17.16
N VAL A 275 7.77 18.82 16.75
CA VAL A 275 6.71 19.82 16.88
C VAL A 275 6.07 19.65 18.25
N VAL A 276 6.35 20.61 19.14
CA VAL A 276 5.90 20.59 20.54
C VAL A 276 4.70 21.52 20.75
N GLY A 277 3.77 21.08 21.59
CA GLY A 277 2.57 21.84 21.96
C GLY A 277 1.36 21.48 21.09
N LYS A 278 0.22 21.23 21.73
CA LYS A 278 -1.00 20.74 21.07
C LYS A 278 -1.45 21.63 19.90
N SER A 279 -1.50 22.94 20.09
CA SER A 279 -1.93 23.88 19.05
C SER A 279 -0.96 23.95 17.86
N ASN A 280 0.35 23.87 18.12
CA ASN A 280 1.36 23.86 17.06
C ASN A 280 1.30 22.57 16.25
N ARG A 281 1.11 21.42 16.91
CA ARG A 281 0.95 20.12 16.25
C ARG A 281 -0.28 20.08 15.36
N LYS A 282 -1.40 20.58 15.90
CA LYS A 282 -2.65 20.83 15.19
C LYS A 282 -2.42 21.64 13.89
N SER A 283 -1.82 22.82 14.00
CA SER A 283 -1.58 23.68 12.83
C SER A 283 -0.59 23.06 11.84
N PHE A 284 0.46 22.41 12.34
CA PHE A 284 1.46 21.73 11.50
C PHE A 284 0.81 20.64 10.65
N TYR A 285 -0.02 19.80 11.26
CA TYR A 285 -0.75 18.74 10.57
C TYR A 285 -1.63 19.30 9.45
N ARG A 286 -2.42 20.33 9.78
CA ARG A 286 -3.35 20.99 8.85
C ARG A 286 -2.63 21.52 7.61
N GLU A 287 -1.57 22.30 7.80
CA GLU A 287 -0.94 23.04 6.70
C GLU A 287 0.10 22.21 5.95
N ASN A 288 0.90 21.42 6.66
CA ASN A 288 2.07 20.75 6.10
C ASN A 288 1.79 19.30 5.70
N ILE A 289 0.79 18.64 6.33
CA ILE A 289 0.45 17.25 6.03
C ILE A 289 -0.81 17.18 5.17
N LEU A 290 -1.88 17.89 5.55
CA LEU A 290 -3.14 17.88 4.81
C LEU A 290 -3.22 18.93 3.70
N GLY A 291 -2.35 19.93 3.70
CA GLY A 291 -2.35 21.00 2.71
C GLY A 291 -3.53 21.97 2.81
N PHE A 292 -4.28 21.96 3.93
CA PHE A 292 -5.36 22.92 4.17
C PHE A 292 -4.79 24.27 4.62
N LYS A 293 -4.27 25.02 3.65
CA LYS A 293 -3.69 26.36 3.84
C LYS A 293 -4.79 27.42 3.94
N ASP A 294 -4.44 28.61 4.46
CA ASP A 294 -5.37 29.74 4.55
C ASP A 294 -6.03 30.07 3.20
N SER A 295 -5.28 30.00 2.10
CA SER A 295 -5.82 30.19 0.74
C SER A 295 -7.02 29.29 0.42
N VAL A 296 -7.05 28.04 0.90
CA VAL A 296 -8.16 27.11 0.68
C VAL A 296 -9.39 27.54 1.49
N ARG A 297 -9.16 27.97 2.73
CA ARG A 297 -10.18 28.55 3.62
C ARG A 297 -10.80 29.80 3.00
N GLN A 298 -9.98 30.72 2.47
CA GLN A 298 -10.44 31.95 1.82
C GLN A 298 -11.30 31.66 0.58
N VAL A 299 -10.91 30.68 -0.25
CA VAL A 299 -11.72 30.26 -1.41
C VAL A 299 -13.07 29.71 -0.96
N SER A 300 -13.12 28.91 0.11
CA SER A 300 -14.39 28.41 0.65
C SER A 300 -15.30 29.55 1.10
N ILE A 301 -14.77 30.51 1.87
CA ILE A 301 -15.52 31.67 2.33
C ILE A 301 -16.05 32.51 1.16
N ALA A 302 -15.22 32.77 0.16
CA ALA A 302 -15.60 33.55 -1.01
C ALA A 302 -16.64 32.84 -1.90
N SER A 303 -16.73 31.51 -1.83
CA SER A 303 -17.64 30.71 -2.63
C SER A 303 -19.01 30.48 -1.96
N HIS A 304 -19.24 31.03 -0.77
CA HIS A 304 -20.47 30.83 0.00
C HIS A 304 -21.08 32.15 0.46
N THR A 305 -22.39 32.12 0.68
CA THR A 305 -23.15 33.17 1.36
C THR A 305 -23.77 32.60 2.62
N LYS A 306 -24.18 33.46 3.54
CA LYS A 306 -25.03 33.06 4.66
C LYS A 306 -26.40 32.59 4.16
N PRO A 307 -27.21 31.90 5.00
CA PRO A 307 -28.57 31.52 4.66
C PRO A 307 -29.48 32.68 4.23
N ASP A 308 -29.22 33.89 4.72
CA ASP A 308 -29.94 35.12 4.34
C ASP A 308 -29.44 35.77 3.03
N GLY A 309 -28.47 35.13 2.34
CA GLY A 309 -27.84 35.63 1.12
C GLY A 309 -26.74 36.68 1.35
N SER A 310 -26.50 37.11 2.59
CA SER A 310 -25.45 38.09 2.87
C SER A 310 -24.03 37.50 2.70
N PRO A 311 -23.04 38.32 2.32
CA PRO A 311 -21.67 37.87 2.18
C PRO A 311 -21.05 37.49 3.52
N ILE A 312 -20.14 36.52 3.50
CA ILE A 312 -19.40 36.06 4.67
C ILE A 312 -18.09 36.85 4.80
N LYS A 313 -17.83 37.39 6.00
CA LYS A 313 -16.58 38.10 6.29
C LYS A 313 -15.50 37.10 6.70
N ALA A 314 -14.33 37.16 6.07
CA ALA A 314 -13.27 36.21 6.35
C ALA A 314 -12.67 36.29 7.77
N LYS A 315 -12.68 37.49 8.38
CA LYS A 315 -12.11 37.73 9.71
C LYS A 315 -12.97 37.06 10.78
N GLY A 316 -12.41 36.06 11.47
CA GLY A 316 -13.09 35.32 12.55
C GLY A 316 -14.02 34.21 12.07
N GLU A 317 -14.08 33.96 10.76
CA GLU A 317 -14.88 32.88 10.19
C GLU A 317 -14.09 31.57 10.17
N THR A 318 -14.72 30.50 10.65
CA THR A 318 -14.22 29.13 10.57
C THR A 318 -14.82 28.42 9.36
N VAL A 319 -14.05 27.50 8.78
CA VAL A 319 -14.53 26.63 7.70
C VAL A 319 -14.53 25.21 8.22
N ASN A 320 -15.70 24.59 8.14
CA ASN A 320 -15.93 23.24 8.60
C ASN A 320 -15.74 22.26 7.44
N HIS A 321 -15.39 21.02 7.78
CA HIS A 321 -15.36 19.90 6.85
C HIS A 321 -16.67 19.12 6.98
N LYS A 322 -17.43 19.00 5.89
CA LYS A 322 -18.75 18.31 5.86
C LYS A 322 -18.62 16.84 6.25
N THR A 323 -17.62 16.16 5.71
CA THR A 323 -17.06 14.93 6.27
C THR A 323 -15.80 15.27 7.04
N PRO A 324 -15.70 14.84 8.29
CA PRO A 324 -14.59 15.16 9.17
C PRO A 324 -13.22 14.72 8.65
N LEU A 325 -12.18 15.50 8.93
CA LEU A 325 -10.78 15.14 8.65
C LEU A 325 -10.37 13.87 9.38
N GLN A 326 -10.82 13.69 10.63
CA GLN A 326 -10.58 12.47 11.41
C GLN A 326 -11.38 11.27 10.87
N ALA A 327 -12.37 11.48 10.01
CA ALA A 327 -13.03 10.40 9.28
C ALA A 327 -12.39 10.15 7.90
N GLY A 328 -11.30 10.84 7.56
CA GLY A 328 -10.67 10.81 6.24
C GLY A 328 -11.37 11.68 5.19
N GLY A 329 -12.14 12.69 5.63
CA GLY A 329 -12.73 13.71 4.77
C GLY A 329 -11.67 14.48 3.98
N CYS A 330 -12.03 14.93 2.78
CA CYS A 330 -11.11 15.65 1.91
C CYS A 330 -10.73 17.01 2.53
N PRO A 331 -9.43 17.29 2.72
CA PRO A 331 -9.01 18.51 3.40
C PRO A 331 -9.14 19.77 2.55
N THR A 332 -9.04 19.66 1.22
CA THR A 332 -8.85 20.83 0.35
C THR A 332 -9.97 21.08 -0.66
N SER A 333 -10.86 20.12 -0.88
CA SER A 333 -11.94 20.27 -1.85
C SER A 333 -13.06 21.14 -1.32
N GLN A 334 -13.47 22.13 -2.11
CA GLN A 334 -14.63 22.98 -1.82
C GLN A 334 -15.93 22.17 -1.70
N SER A 335 -15.99 20.96 -2.27
CA SER A 335 -17.12 20.06 -2.09
C SER A 335 -17.25 19.55 -0.65
N ASN A 336 -16.14 19.43 0.09
CA ASN A 336 -16.13 19.03 1.50
C ASN A 336 -16.05 20.21 2.47
N LEU A 337 -15.91 21.45 1.99
CA LEU A 337 -15.75 22.62 2.86
C LEU A 337 -17.04 23.43 2.91
N VAL A 338 -17.33 24.00 4.07
CA VAL A 338 -18.44 24.92 4.28
C VAL A 338 -18.12 25.91 5.40
N PRO A 339 -18.21 27.24 5.19
CA PRO A 339 -18.07 28.20 6.28
C PRO A 339 -19.15 28.00 7.34
N ASN A 340 -18.81 28.12 8.62
CA ASN A 340 -19.76 27.88 9.70
C ASN A 340 -20.99 28.81 9.61
N SER A 341 -20.80 30.06 9.22
CA SER A 341 -21.87 31.05 9.01
C SER A 341 -22.73 30.76 7.76
N ALA A 342 -22.31 29.86 6.86
CA ALA A 342 -23.11 29.40 5.73
C ALA A 342 -24.11 28.30 6.14
N LEU A 343 -23.88 27.62 7.26
CA LEU A 343 -24.77 26.59 7.78
C LEU A 343 -25.99 27.21 8.48
N ALA A 344 -27.16 26.65 8.24
CA ALA A 344 -28.35 26.93 9.04
C ALA A 344 -28.13 26.50 10.51
N PRO A 345 -28.82 27.11 11.50
CA PRO A 345 -28.61 26.82 12.92
C PRO A 345 -28.73 25.34 13.29
N GLU A 346 -29.64 24.60 12.65
CA GLU A 346 -29.79 23.16 12.82
C GLU A 346 -28.57 22.38 12.31
N CYS A 347 -27.98 22.79 11.18
CA CYS A 347 -26.81 22.15 10.61
C CYS A 347 -25.53 22.47 11.40
N GLN A 348 -25.44 23.66 12.00
CA GLN A 348 -24.37 24.01 12.95
C GLN A 348 -24.40 23.13 14.20
N LYS A 349 -25.59 22.69 14.64
CA LYS A 349 -25.72 21.74 15.77
C LYS A 349 -25.23 20.34 15.37
N VAL A 350 -25.57 19.88 14.17
CA VAL A 350 -25.06 18.61 13.63
C VAL A 350 -23.54 18.66 13.52
N ASP A 351 -23.00 19.74 12.97
CA ASP A 351 -21.56 19.97 12.85
C ASP A 351 -20.86 20.00 14.23
N ALA A 352 -21.50 20.61 15.23
CA ALA A 352 -21.04 20.56 16.62
C ALA A 352 -21.00 19.15 17.18
N ALA A 353 -22.02 18.35 16.89
CA ALA A 353 -22.10 16.97 17.34
C ALA A 353 -21.02 16.10 16.67
N GLN A 354 -20.86 16.22 15.34
CA GLN A 354 -19.78 15.55 14.60
C GLN A 354 -18.43 15.93 15.21
N THR A 355 -18.15 17.23 15.37
CA THR A 355 -16.93 17.73 16.01
C THR A 355 -16.65 17.12 17.39
N LYS A 356 -17.66 16.96 18.25
CA LYS A 356 -17.49 16.38 19.61
C LYS A 356 -17.12 14.90 19.62
N LEU A 357 -17.44 14.19 18.54
CA LEU A 357 -17.04 12.81 18.35
C LEU A 357 -15.59 12.70 17.88
N HIS A 358 -14.94 13.80 17.53
CA HIS A 358 -13.54 13.80 17.14
C HIS A 358 -12.66 14.12 18.34
N ASP A 359 -11.56 13.38 18.52
CA ASP A 359 -10.56 13.66 19.55
C ASP A 359 -9.80 14.96 19.22
N PHE A 360 -9.79 15.31 17.93
CA PHE A 360 -9.30 16.56 17.39
C PHE A 360 -10.50 17.44 17.01
N GLY A 361 -10.97 18.25 17.97
CA GLY A 361 -12.11 19.13 17.75
C GLY A 361 -11.95 20.00 16.50
N GLU A 362 -12.89 19.84 15.56
CA GLU A 362 -12.93 20.57 14.29
C GLU A 362 -13.20 22.07 14.41
N LYS A 363 -13.69 22.47 15.58
CA LYS A 363 -14.05 23.84 15.91
C LYS A 363 -12.89 24.71 16.37
N ASP A 364 -11.67 24.17 16.41
CA ASP A 364 -10.44 24.88 16.74
C ASP A 364 -9.56 25.17 15.51
N TRP A 365 -10.06 24.94 14.28
CA TRP A 365 -9.26 24.99 13.04
C TRP A 365 -9.36 26.28 12.24
#